data_AF-A0A8H9K750-F1
#
_entry.id   AF-A0A8H9K750-F1
#
_cell.length_a   1.000
_cell.length_b   1.000
_cell.length_c   1.000
_cell.angle_alpha   90.00
_cell.angle_beta   90.00
_cell.angle_gamma   90.00
#
_symmetry.space_group_name_H-M   'P 1'
#
loop_
_entity.id
_entity.type
_entity.pdbx_description
1 polymer ?
#
loop_
_entity_poly.entity_id
_entity_poly.type
_entity_poly.pdbx_seq_one_letter_code
_entity_poly.pdbx_strand_id
1 'polypeptide(L)'
;MKELKRPKLNFLTQELHDKLHKDIIEFRTVMLLPVGDESTLLEKDDNLHTSLIVEELMELADAKSPIEQFDALLDAVYVLMGRVAQLGYSIPEIDYLVDLILTICDKKGFDFVAGWNIVHASNISKVAENESVFEETKQFYAAKGVSVIGETLADGRIVVKAEKDTTYMDNGEEKFIRANKVLKSVKYTPADLSALV
;
A
#
# COMPACT_ATOMS: atom_id res chain seq x y z
N MET A 1 10.18 -25.39 -28.22
CA MET A 1 9.98 -24.17 -27.42
C MET A 1 9.57 -23.06 -28.37
N LYS A 2 8.44 -22.39 -28.15
CA LYS A 2 8.14 -21.13 -28.87
C LYS A 2 9.25 -20.14 -28.51
N GLU A 3 9.88 -19.52 -29.50
CA GLU A 3 10.78 -18.40 -29.24
C GLU A 3 9.98 -17.33 -28.48
N LEU A 4 10.29 -17.17 -27.19
CA LEU A 4 9.89 -15.97 -26.46
C LEU A 4 10.65 -14.83 -27.12
N LYS A 5 9.97 -14.04 -27.98
CA LYS A 5 10.43 -12.70 -28.33
C LYS A 5 10.85 -12.03 -27.03
N ARG A 6 12.12 -11.65 -26.94
CA ARG A 6 12.67 -10.97 -25.77
C ARG A 6 11.73 -9.82 -25.39
N PRO A 7 11.13 -9.82 -24.18
CA PRO A 7 10.29 -8.71 -23.77
C PRO A 7 11.11 -7.42 -23.86
N LYS A 8 10.55 -6.38 -24.48
CA LYS A 8 11.13 -5.03 -24.39
C LYS A 8 10.64 -4.47 -23.05
N LEU A 9 11.58 -4.29 -22.13
CA LEU A 9 11.38 -3.63 -20.84
C LEU A 9 11.37 -2.11 -21.10
N ASN A 10 10.18 -1.57 -21.33
CA ASN A 10 9.93 -0.15 -21.64
C ASN A 10 8.52 0.31 -21.18
N PHE A 11 7.86 -0.40 -20.27
CA PHE A 11 6.51 -0.04 -19.80
C PHE A 11 6.56 1.03 -18.69
N LEU A 12 7.61 1.05 -17.88
CA LEU A 12 7.90 2.12 -16.93
C LEU A 12 8.41 3.35 -17.66
N THR A 13 7.50 4.12 -18.24
CA THR A 13 7.80 5.44 -18.79
C THR A 13 8.12 6.43 -17.66
N GLN A 14 8.83 7.51 -17.97
CA GLN A 14 9.09 8.58 -16.98
C GLN A 14 7.79 9.15 -16.40
N GLU A 15 6.77 9.37 -17.25
CA GLU A 15 5.46 9.88 -16.81
C GLU A 15 4.80 8.94 -15.80
N LEU A 16 4.84 7.63 -16.07
CA LEU A 16 4.30 6.64 -15.14
C LEU A 16 5.12 6.61 -13.85
N HIS A 17 6.45 6.55 -13.93
CA HIS A 17 7.33 6.58 -12.76
C HIS A 17 7.04 7.80 -11.87
N ASP A 18 6.93 8.99 -12.46
CA ASP A 18 6.65 10.24 -11.73
C ASP A 18 5.27 10.20 -11.05
N LYS A 19 4.27 9.62 -11.72
CA LYS A 19 2.95 9.38 -11.12
C LYS A 19 3.05 8.43 -9.92
N LEU A 20 3.68 7.27 -10.09
CA LEU A 20 3.81 6.28 -9.01
C LEU A 20 4.53 6.89 -7.81
N HIS A 21 5.62 7.61 -8.05
CA HIS A 21 6.38 8.27 -6.99
C HIS A 21 5.56 9.33 -6.27
N LYS A 22 4.83 10.18 -7.00
CA LYS A 22 3.95 11.20 -6.43
C LYS A 22 2.86 10.59 -5.55
N ASP A 23 2.16 9.56 -6.04
CA ASP A 23 1.07 8.91 -5.30
C ASP A 23 1.62 8.23 -4.03
N ILE A 24 2.81 7.63 -4.08
CA ILE A 24 3.43 7.05 -2.89
C ILE A 24 3.93 8.12 -1.91
N ILE A 25 4.44 9.26 -2.37
CA ILE A 25 4.75 10.39 -1.49
C ILE A 25 3.48 10.86 -0.76
N GLU A 26 2.35 10.97 -1.46
CA GLU A 26 1.08 11.32 -0.85
C GLU A 26 0.71 10.30 0.23
N PHE A 27 0.73 9.01 -0.10
CA PHE A 27 0.44 7.96 0.87
C PHE A 27 1.36 8.01 2.09
N ARG A 28 2.67 8.13 1.89
CA ARG A 28 3.63 8.16 3.00
C ARG A 28 3.44 9.39 3.87
N THR A 29 3.17 10.56 3.27
CA THR A 29 2.84 11.79 4.01
C THR A 29 1.58 11.59 4.85
N VAL A 30 0.53 11.03 4.24
CA VAL A 30 -0.75 10.75 4.89
C VAL A 30 -0.60 9.74 6.01
N MET A 31 0.30 8.76 5.87
CA MET A 31 0.57 7.75 6.89
C MET A 31 1.63 8.18 7.91
N LEU A 32 2.14 9.41 7.81
CA LEU A 32 3.20 9.96 8.68
C LEU A 32 4.48 9.11 8.64
N LEU A 33 4.83 8.66 7.44
CA LEU A 33 6.03 7.88 7.14
C LEU A 33 7.12 8.78 6.53
N PRO A 34 8.41 8.48 6.74
CA PRO A 34 9.51 9.28 6.19
C PRO A 34 9.48 9.38 4.66
N VAL A 35 9.83 10.55 4.12
CA VAL A 35 9.91 10.81 2.67
C VAL A 35 11.21 11.54 2.36
N GLY A 36 11.95 11.06 1.36
CA GLY A 36 13.17 11.72 0.86
C GLY A 36 14.27 11.90 1.90
N ASP A 37 14.36 11.00 2.87
CA ASP A 37 15.35 11.04 3.93
C ASP A 37 15.98 9.67 4.13
N GLU A 38 17.08 9.44 3.42
CA GLU A 38 17.89 8.22 3.51
C GLU A 38 18.34 7.92 4.94
N SER A 39 18.52 8.94 5.80
CA SER A 39 18.94 8.72 7.20
C SER A 39 17.89 8.00 8.04
N THR A 40 16.64 7.97 7.58
CA THR A 40 15.54 7.24 8.22
C THR A 40 15.47 5.77 7.80
N LEU A 41 16.19 5.35 6.77
CA LEU A 41 16.26 3.95 6.35
C LEU A 41 17.24 3.19 7.25
N LEU A 42 16.81 2.90 8.47
CA LEU A 42 17.57 2.07 9.39
C LEU A 42 17.41 0.59 9.03
N GLU A 43 18.23 -0.28 9.62
CA GLU A 43 18.19 -1.73 9.37
C GLU A 43 16.79 -2.34 9.56
N LYS A 44 16.03 -1.87 10.56
CA LYS A 44 14.65 -2.33 10.79
C LYS A 44 13.70 -1.93 9.64
N ASP A 45 13.92 -0.77 9.03
CA ASP A 45 13.08 -0.21 7.98
C ASP A 45 13.44 -0.88 6.64
N ASP A 46 14.72 -1.15 6.42
CA ASP A 46 15.18 -1.94 5.28
C ASP A 46 14.69 -3.40 5.32
N ASN A 47 14.73 -4.02 6.50
CA ASN A 47 14.11 -5.32 6.74
C ASN A 47 12.61 -5.28 6.51
N LEU A 48 11.93 -4.20 6.90
CA LEU A 48 10.49 -4.04 6.66
C LEU A 48 10.17 -3.94 5.17
N HIS A 49 10.86 -3.08 4.41
CA HIS A 49 10.68 -2.98 2.95
C HIS A 49 10.90 -4.31 2.26
N THR A 50 11.93 -5.05 2.66
CA THR A 50 12.20 -6.40 2.14
C THR A 50 11.10 -7.39 2.51
N SER A 51 10.61 -7.36 3.75
CA SER A 51 9.54 -8.25 4.19
C SER A 51 8.23 -7.99 3.43
N LEU A 52 7.90 -6.71 3.20
CA LEU A 52 6.70 -6.31 2.47
C LEU A 52 6.71 -6.84 1.03
N ILE A 53 7.79 -6.60 0.27
CA ILE A 53 7.83 -7.12 -1.11
C ILE A 53 7.84 -8.65 -1.17
N VAL A 54 8.43 -9.33 -0.17
CA VAL A 54 8.36 -10.80 -0.08
C VAL A 54 6.92 -11.24 0.18
N GLU A 55 6.17 -10.57 1.04
CA GLU A 55 4.75 -10.83 1.31
C GLU A 55 3.92 -10.71 0.02
N GLU A 56 4.00 -9.59 -0.70
CA GLU A 56 3.22 -9.39 -1.94
C GLU A 56 3.57 -10.42 -3.03
N LEU A 57 4.85 -10.81 -3.15
CA LEU A 57 5.27 -11.84 -4.09
C LEU A 57 4.82 -13.24 -3.70
N MET A 58 4.68 -13.52 -2.40
CA MET A 58 4.07 -14.76 -1.91
C MET A 58 2.58 -14.79 -2.19
N GLU A 59 1.87 -13.67 -1.99
CA GLU A 59 0.45 -13.54 -2.36
C GLU A 59 0.24 -13.78 -3.86
N LEU A 60 1.11 -13.21 -4.71
CA LEU A 60 1.10 -13.48 -6.15
C LEU A 60 1.32 -14.96 -6.47
N ALA A 61 2.22 -15.64 -5.74
CA ALA A 61 2.49 -17.06 -5.94
C ALA A 61 1.31 -17.95 -5.51
N ASP A 62 0.57 -17.54 -4.48
CA ASP A 62 -0.59 -18.25 -3.94
C ASP A 62 -1.92 -17.88 -4.62
N ALA A 63 -1.94 -16.82 -5.43
CA ALA A 63 -3.14 -16.29 -6.10
C ALA A 63 -3.82 -17.31 -7.04
N LYS A 64 -5.12 -17.52 -6.82
CA LYS A 64 -5.95 -18.51 -7.52
C LYS A 64 -6.88 -17.90 -8.55
N SER A 65 -7.07 -16.57 -8.53
CA SER A 65 -7.91 -15.85 -9.48
C SER A 65 -7.15 -14.73 -10.21
N PRO A 66 -7.61 -14.29 -11.39
CA PRO A 66 -7.05 -13.10 -12.06
C PRO A 66 -7.10 -11.85 -11.19
N ILE A 67 -8.15 -11.71 -10.36
CA ILE A 67 -8.32 -10.57 -9.45
C ILE A 67 -7.21 -10.56 -8.40
N GLU A 68 -6.99 -11.70 -7.73
CA GLU A 68 -5.93 -11.86 -6.72
C GLU A 68 -4.54 -11.67 -7.34
N GLN A 69 -4.32 -12.17 -8.56
CA GLN A 69 -3.05 -11.94 -9.27
C GLN A 69 -2.83 -10.45 -9.55
N PHE A 70 -3.88 -9.73 -9.95
CA PHE A 70 -3.75 -8.32 -10.28
C PHE A 70 -3.53 -7.46 -9.03
N ASP A 71 -4.25 -7.75 -7.95
CA ASP A 71 -4.09 -7.10 -6.64
C ASP A 71 -2.64 -7.23 -6.13
N ALA A 72 -2.11 -8.46 -6.08
CA ALA A 72 -0.73 -8.70 -5.64
C ALA A 72 0.33 -8.04 -6.55
N LEU A 73 0.08 -7.92 -7.87
CA LEU A 73 0.97 -7.19 -8.78
C LEU A 73 0.96 -5.68 -8.51
N LEU A 74 -0.21 -5.10 -8.20
CA LEU A 74 -0.35 -3.69 -7.84
C LEU A 74 0.33 -3.39 -6.51
N ASP A 75 0.09 -4.23 -5.50
CA ASP A 75 0.66 -4.07 -4.16
C ASP A 75 2.18 -4.26 -4.15
N ALA A 76 2.71 -5.21 -4.94
CA ALA A 76 4.14 -5.35 -5.15
C ALA A 76 4.80 -4.06 -5.69
N VAL A 77 4.18 -3.38 -6.66
CA VAL A 77 4.69 -2.08 -7.14
C VAL A 77 4.54 -1.01 -6.06
N TYR A 78 3.44 -1.02 -5.30
CA TYR A 78 3.17 -0.06 -4.24
C TYR A 78 4.26 -0.09 -3.15
N VAL A 79 4.64 -1.28 -2.68
CA VAL A 79 5.66 -1.44 -1.64
C VAL A 79 7.07 -1.17 -2.17
N LEU A 80 7.38 -1.55 -3.42
CA LEU A 80 8.65 -1.23 -4.08
C LEU A 80 8.86 0.29 -4.18
N MET A 81 7.86 1.01 -4.69
CA MET A 81 7.89 2.46 -4.78
C MET A 81 7.91 3.13 -3.39
N GLY A 82 7.41 2.44 -2.35
CA GLY A 82 7.53 2.83 -0.95
C GLY A 82 8.98 3.04 -0.50
N ARG A 83 9.91 2.17 -0.93
CA ARG A 83 11.35 2.32 -0.64
C ARG A 83 11.96 3.49 -1.39
N VAL A 84 11.62 3.64 -2.68
CA VAL A 84 12.05 4.77 -3.52
C VAL A 84 11.65 6.11 -2.89
N ALA A 85 10.39 6.23 -2.46
CA ALA A 85 9.89 7.46 -1.84
C ALA A 85 10.52 7.76 -0.48
N GLN A 86 10.90 6.73 0.30
CA GLN A 86 11.63 6.95 1.56
C GLN A 86 13.03 7.51 1.31
N LEU A 87 13.73 6.98 0.30
CA LEU A 87 15.08 7.41 -0.06
C LEU A 87 15.11 8.75 -0.79
N GLY A 88 14.07 9.06 -1.57
CA GLY A 88 13.95 10.30 -2.34
C GLY A 88 14.62 10.27 -3.71
N TYR A 89 15.11 9.13 -4.15
CA TYR A 89 15.74 8.95 -5.46
C TYR A 89 15.42 7.55 -6.02
N SER A 90 15.36 7.46 -7.36
CA SER A 90 15.12 6.20 -8.07
C SER A 90 16.25 5.19 -7.85
N ILE A 91 15.88 3.91 -7.74
CA ILE A 91 16.82 2.80 -7.63
C ILE A 91 16.70 1.95 -8.89
N PRO A 92 17.75 1.82 -9.72
CA PRO A 92 17.67 1.09 -10.99
C PRO A 92 17.16 -0.35 -10.87
N GLU A 93 17.48 -1.04 -9.78
CA GLU A 93 17.00 -2.40 -9.49
C GLU A 93 15.50 -2.42 -9.22
N ILE A 94 14.97 -1.41 -8.54
CA ILE A 94 13.52 -1.29 -8.30
C ILE A 94 12.81 -0.93 -9.61
N ASP A 95 13.35 0.02 -10.39
CA ASP A 95 12.77 0.40 -11.68
C ASP A 95 12.68 -0.81 -12.61
N TYR A 96 13.73 -1.64 -12.64
CA TYR A 96 13.75 -2.90 -13.39
C TYR A 96 12.67 -3.88 -12.91
N LEU A 97 12.50 -4.06 -11.60
CA LEU A 97 11.47 -4.94 -11.04
C LEU A 97 10.06 -4.44 -11.34
N VAL A 98 9.83 -3.13 -11.20
CA VAL A 98 8.54 -2.50 -11.54
C VAL A 98 8.24 -2.71 -13.01
N ASP A 99 9.20 -2.49 -13.90
CA ASP A 99 8.98 -2.68 -15.34
C ASP A 99 8.73 -4.15 -15.74
N LEU A 100 9.31 -5.11 -15.01
CA LEU A 100 8.97 -6.52 -15.14
C LEU A 100 7.51 -6.80 -14.72
N ILE A 101 7.06 -6.21 -13.61
CA ILE A 101 5.67 -6.35 -13.14
C ILE A 101 4.69 -5.71 -14.14
N LEU A 102 5.01 -4.53 -14.67
CA LEU A 102 4.21 -3.88 -15.72
C LEU A 102 4.14 -4.75 -16.98
N THR A 103 5.24 -5.39 -17.36
CA THR A 103 5.27 -6.34 -18.48
C THR A 103 4.37 -7.55 -18.22
N ILE A 104 4.30 -8.05 -16.98
CA ILE A 104 3.38 -9.13 -16.60
C ILE A 104 1.92 -8.66 -16.72
N CYS A 105 1.61 -7.45 -16.24
CA CYS A 105 0.28 -6.86 -16.36
C CYS A 105 -0.16 -6.76 -17.83
N ASP A 106 0.71 -6.23 -18.71
CA ASP A 106 0.47 -6.18 -20.16
C ASP A 106 0.18 -7.56 -20.75
N LYS A 107 0.99 -8.58 -20.40
CA LYS A 107 0.82 -9.94 -20.92
C LYS A 107 -0.45 -10.62 -20.41
N LYS A 108 -0.93 -10.24 -19.22
CA LYS A 108 -2.18 -10.72 -18.63
C LYS A 108 -3.40 -9.92 -19.10
N GLY A 109 -3.20 -8.77 -19.75
CA GLY A 109 -4.27 -7.88 -20.17
C GLY A 109 -4.83 -7.03 -19.03
N PHE A 110 -4.07 -6.85 -17.95
CA PHE A 110 -4.49 -6.02 -16.81
C PHE A 110 -4.20 -4.54 -17.08
N ASP A 111 -5.21 -3.69 -16.89
CA ASP A 111 -5.05 -2.23 -16.95
C ASP A 111 -4.41 -1.72 -15.65
N PHE A 112 -3.07 -1.78 -15.61
CA PHE A 112 -2.29 -1.40 -14.44
C PHE A 112 -2.60 0.01 -13.93
N VAL A 113 -2.76 1.00 -14.83
CA VAL A 113 -2.98 2.39 -14.40
C VAL A 113 -4.36 2.55 -13.76
N ALA A 114 -5.38 1.90 -14.32
CA ALA A 114 -6.71 1.89 -13.71
C ALA A 114 -6.69 1.21 -12.33
N GLY A 115 -6.07 0.03 -12.23
CA GLY A 115 -5.94 -0.69 -10.96
C GLY A 115 -5.15 0.10 -9.91
N TRP A 116 -4.05 0.72 -10.30
CA TRP A 116 -3.23 1.57 -9.44
C TRP A 116 -4.03 2.71 -8.83
N ASN A 117 -4.84 3.41 -9.64
CA ASN A 117 -5.68 4.50 -9.14
C ASN A 117 -6.70 4.02 -8.10
N ILE A 118 -7.27 2.83 -8.28
CA ILE A 118 -8.22 2.22 -7.33
C ILE A 118 -7.51 1.85 -6.02
N VAL A 119 -6.37 1.16 -6.10
CA VAL A 119 -5.57 0.76 -4.93
C VAL A 119 -5.07 1.98 -4.17
N HIS A 120 -4.56 2.99 -4.88
CA HIS A 120 -4.11 4.23 -4.25
C HIS A 120 -5.26 4.96 -3.54
N ALA A 121 -6.43 5.11 -4.19
CA ALA A 121 -7.61 5.73 -3.56
C ALA A 121 -8.08 4.96 -2.31
N SER A 122 -8.12 3.62 -2.38
CA SER A 122 -8.41 2.74 -1.24
C SER A 122 -7.42 2.98 -0.09
N ASN A 123 -6.12 3.07 -0.40
CA ASN A 123 -5.06 3.32 0.58
C ASN A 123 -5.18 4.69 1.25
N ILE A 124 -5.53 5.75 0.51
CA ILE A 124 -5.76 7.08 1.07
C ILE A 124 -7.03 7.11 1.94
N SER A 125 -8.08 6.35 1.59
CA SER A 125 -9.34 6.30 2.35
C SER A 125 -9.22 5.66 3.75
N LYS A 126 -8.07 5.08 4.09
CA LYS A 126 -7.80 4.51 5.42
C LYS A 126 -7.79 5.58 6.51
N VAL A 127 -7.49 6.83 6.17
CA VAL A 127 -7.39 7.95 7.12
C VAL A 127 -8.75 8.61 7.32
N ALA A 128 -9.03 9.12 8.52
CA ALA A 128 -10.25 9.86 8.78
C ALA A 128 -10.19 11.24 8.10
N GLU A 129 -11.22 11.59 7.34
CA GLU A 129 -11.26 12.85 6.57
C GLU A 129 -11.40 14.11 7.45
N ASN A 130 -11.89 13.97 8.68
CA ASN A 130 -12.10 15.05 9.63
C ASN A 130 -12.33 14.48 11.05
N GLU A 131 -12.46 15.38 12.04
CA GLU A 131 -12.70 15.04 13.45
C GLU A 131 -13.97 14.21 13.68
N SER A 132 -15.05 14.46 12.92
CA SER A 132 -16.29 13.69 13.05
C SER A 132 -16.07 12.23 12.69
N VAL A 133 -15.39 11.97 11.56
CA VAL A 133 -15.07 10.60 11.13
C VAL A 133 -14.05 9.95 12.06
N PHE A 134 -13.13 10.71 12.65
CA PHE A 134 -12.23 10.19 13.67
C PHE A 134 -12.98 9.71 14.91
N GLU A 135 -13.91 10.49 15.45
CA GLU A 135 -14.70 10.11 16.62
C GLU A 135 -15.64 8.92 16.32
N GLU A 136 -16.23 8.84 15.12
CA GLU A 136 -16.95 7.65 14.68
C GLU A 136 -16.03 6.41 14.64
N THR A 137 -14.81 6.57 14.12
CA THR A 137 -13.82 5.49 14.03
C THR A 137 -13.35 5.04 15.41
N LYS A 138 -13.12 5.98 16.32
CA LYS A 138 -12.76 5.71 17.71
C LYS A 138 -13.85 4.94 18.44
N GLN A 139 -15.12 5.32 18.27
CA GLN A 139 -16.25 4.58 18.83
C GLN A 139 -16.35 3.16 18.26
N PHE A 140 -16.15 3.01 16.95
CA PHE A 140 -16.15 1.69 16.29
C PHE A 140 -15.08 0.75 16.89
N TYR A 141 -13.85 1.22 17.08
CA TYR A 141 -12.79 0.42 17.69
C TYR A 141 -12.98 0.21 19.20
N ALA A 142 -13.47 1.22 19.92
CA ALA A 142 -13.78 1.11 21.35
C ALA A 142 -14.84 0.03 21.64
N ALA A 143 -15.86 -0.11 20.78
CA ALA A 143 -16.86 -1.18 20.87
C ALA A 143 -16.25 -2.59 20.74
N LYS A 144 -15.07 -2.70 20.12
CA LYS A 144 -14.28 -3.93 20.01
C LYS A 144 -13.23 -4.08 21.12
N GLY A 145 -13.16 -3.15 22.07
CA GLY A 145 -12.14 -3.13 23.12
C GLY A 145 -10.78 -2.60 22.66
N VAL A 146 -10.70 -1.95 21.50
CA VAL A 146 -9.47 -1.36 20.95
C VAL A 146 -9.45 0.15 21.23
N SER A 147 -8.42 0.60 21.95
CA SER A 147 -8.17 2.02 22.18
C SER A 147 -7.34 2.62 21.05
N VAL A 148 -7.70 3.83 20.61
CA VAL A 148 -7.06 4.50 19.47
C VAL A 148 -6.67 5.92 19.81
N ILE A 149 -5.61 6.39 19.15
CA ILE A 149 -5.14 7.77 19.15
C ILE A 149 -5.24 8.33 17.72
N GLY A 150 -5.41 9.63 17.60
CA GLY A 150 -5.45 10.36 16.34
C GLY A 150 -4.25 11.27 16.21
N GLU A 151 -3.66 11.33 15.03
CA GLU A 151 -2.65 12.33 14.67
C GLU A 151 -3.14 13.17 13.50
N THR A 152 -3.35 14.46 13.73
CA THR A 152 -3.94 15.38 12.76
C THR A 152 -2.89 15.86 11.77
N LEU A 153 -3.16 15.68 10.48
CA LEU A 153 -2.37 16.18 9.37
C LEU A 153 -2.60 17.68 9.17
N ALA A 154 -1.68 18.34 8.47
CA ALA A 154 -1.78 19.78 8.17
C ALA A 154 -3.05 20.17 7.39
N ASP A 155 -3.63 19.23 6.64
CA ASP A 155 -4.86 19.42 5.86
C ASP A 155 -6.15 19.09 6.63
N GLY A 156 -6.05 18.71 7.91
CA GLY A 156 -7.17 18.42 8.80
C GLY A 156 -7.62 16.95 8.82
N ARG A 157 -7.04 16.08 7.97
CA ARG A 157 -7.25 14.63 8.06
C ARG A 157 -6.58 14.07 9.32
N ILE A 158 -7.05 12.91 9.80
CA ILE A 158 -6.57 12.31 11.06
C ILE A 158 -6.20 10.85 10.86
N VAL A 159 -4.94 10.53 11.13
CA VAL A 159 -4.43 9.15 11.11
C VAL A 159 -4.81 8.46 12.40
N VAL A 160 -5.62 7.42 12.29
CA VAL A 160 -6.07 6.63 13.44
C VAL A 160 -5.07 5.52 13.70
N LYS A 161 -4.47 5.50 14.89
CA LYS A 161 -3.50 4.49 15.30
C LYS A 161 -3.96 3.78 16.56
N ALA A 162 -3.63 2.50 16.70
CA ALA A 162 -3.82 1.79 17.96
C ALA A 162 -2.95 2.40 19.05
N GLU A 163 -3.54 2.73 20.20
CA GLU A 163 -2.82 3.36 21.31
C GLU A 163 -1.78 2.42 21.94
N LYS A 164 -2.12 1.13 22.01
CA LYS A 164 -1.31 0.10 22.67
C LYS A 164 -1.52 -1.25 22.01
N ASP A 165 -0.59 -2.17 22.28
CA ASP A 165 -0.75 -3.58 21.95
C ASP A 165 -2.08 -4.08 22.53
N THR A 166 -2.95 -4.58 21.65
CA THR A 166 -4.31 -4.96 22.01
C THR A 166 -4.68 -6.26 21.32
N THR A 167 -5.14 -7.22 22.12
CA THR A 167 -5.83 -8.41 21.63
C THR A 167 -7.33 -8.18 21.75
N TYR A 168 -8.08 -8.45 20.69
CA TYR A 168 -9.53 -8.27 20.65
C TYR A 168 -10.22 -9.35 19.83
N MET A 169 -11.51 -9.54 20.06
CA MET A 169 -12.33 -10.48 19.29
C MET A 169 -12.99 -9.74 18.12
N ASP A 170 -12.84 -10.28 16.92
CA ASP A 170 -13.50 -9.78 15.71
C ASP A 170 -14.16 -10.95 15.00
N ASN A 171 -15.49 -10.95 14.92
CA ASN A 171 -16.28 -12.03 14.33
C ASN A 171 -15.94 -13.44 14.87
N GLY A 172 -15.59 -13.54 16.16
CA GLY A 172 -15.28 -14.81 16.82
C GLY A 172 -13.82 -15.26 16.68
N GLU A 173 -12.97 -14.48 16.00
CA GLU A 173 -11.53 -14.72 15.90
C GLU A 173 -10.76 -13.76 16.80
N GLU A 174 -9.75 -14.28 17.50
CA GLU A 174 -8.82 -13.46 18.27
C GLU A 174 -7.85 -12.76 17.30
N LYS A 175 -7.78 -11.43 17.38
CA LYS A 175 -6.90 -10.60 16.57
C LYS A 175 -5.97 -9.80 17.47
N PHE A 176 -4.72 -9.66 17.02
CA PHE A 176 -3.72 -8.84 17.68
C PHE A 176 -3.40 -7.60 16.85
N ILE A 177 -3.37 -6.44 17.51
CA ILE A 177 -2.97 -5.16 16.95
C ILE A 177 -1.81 -4.63 17.76
N ARG A 178 -0.70 -4.29 17.09
CA ARG A 178 0.45 -3.61 17.71
C ARG A 178 0.14 -2.13 17.94
N ALA A 179 0.71 -1.56 18.99
CA ALA A 179 0.73 -0.13 19.23
C ALA A 179 1.26 0.62 17.98
N ASN A 180 0.72 1.81 17.74
CA ASN A 180 1.01 2.67 16.59
C ASN A 180 0.62 2.10 15.22
N LYS A 181 0.04 0.90 15.13
CA LYS A 181 -0.50 0.38 13.86
C LYS A 181 -1.63 1.30 13.39
N VAL A 182 -1.53 1.77 12.15
CA VAL A 182 -2.60 2.52 11.49
C VAL A 182 -3.82 1.62 11.31
N LEU A 183 -4.98 2.14 11.67
CA LEU A 183 -6.27 1.49 11.61
C LEU A 183 -7.13 2.10 10.51
N LYS A 184 -8.08 1.33 10.00
CA LYS A 184 -8.96 1.76 8.90
C LYS A 184 -10.07 2.64 9.46
N SER A 185 -10.23 3.84 8.90
CA SER A 185 -11.40 4.69 9.11
C SER A 185 -12.71 3.93 8.88
N VAL A 186 -13.79 4.30 9.56
CA VAL A 186 -15.13 3.75 9.29
C VAL A 186 -15.66 4.09 7.89
N LYS A 187 -15.07 5.10 7.23
CA LYS A 187 -15.35 5.46 5.82
C LYS A 187 -14.36 4.84 4.83
N TYR A 188 -13.49 3.93 5.29
CA TYR A 188 -12.58 3.18 4.42
C TYR A 188 -13.34 2.48 3.30
N THR A 189 -12.85 2.65 2.08
CA THR A 189 -13.38 1.98 0.90
C THR A 189 -12.35 0.95 0.42
N PRO A 190 -12.66 -0.36 0.43
CA PRO A 190 -11.75 -1.37 -0.09
C PRO A 190 -11.54 -1.18 -1.59
N ALA A 191 -10.37 -1.59 -2.08
CA ALA A 191 -10.11 -1.65 -3.51
C ALA A 191 -11.05 -2.69 -4.14
N ASP A 192 -11.70 -2.32 -5.24
CA ASP A 192 -12.53 -3.23 -6.02
C ASP A 192 -12.01 -3.25 -7.46
N LEU A 193 -11.30 -4.33 -7.79
CA LEU A 193 -10.70 -4.55 -9.11
C LEU A 193 -11.62 -5.38 -10.03
N SER A 194 -12.82 -5.76 -9.57
CA SER A 194 -13.69 -6.71 -10.29
C SER A 194 -14.09 -6.25 -11.70
N ALA A 195 -14.14 -4.94 -11.93
CA ALA A 195 -14.44 -4.38 -13.24
C ALA A 195 -13.26 -4.41 -14.25
N LEU A 196 -12.05 -4.76 -13.80
CA LEU A 196 -10.81 -4.68 -14.59
C LEU A 196 -10.24 -6.04 -15.01
N VAL A 197 -10.91 -7.16 -14.66
CA VAL A 197 -10.38 -8.53 -14.75
C VAL A 197 -11.40 -9.54 -15.24
#